data_AF-A0A6M1R2F5-F1
#
_entry.id   AF-A0A6M1R2F5-F1
#
_cell.length_a   1.000
_cell.length_b   1.000
_cell.length_c   1.000
_cell.angle_alpha   90.00
_cell.angle_beta   90.00
_cell.angle_gamma   90.00
#
_symmetry.space_group_name_H-M   'P 1'
#
loop_
_entity.id
_entity.type
_entity.pdbx_description
1 polymer ?
#
loop_
_entity_poly.entity_id
_entity_poly.type
_entity_poly.pdbx_seq_one_letter_code
_entity_poly.pdbx_strand_id
1 'polypeptide(L)'
;MTFLEEPAPSAGQEKLYAEDLADDGYVWDLTRVWAHQPEMKEQLMRLFDATADAAGLTPRDKAVIVIAQAATIGDSYCAVAWGKRLTDWSDPQTAVAALTGDDGSFSEREQACPGRLGTHRRPLPRQQYAAGHPASA
;
A
#
# COMPACT_ATOMS: atom_id res chain seq x y z
N MET A 1 20.31 -13.69 -1.61
CA MET A 1 19.67 -14.52 -0.58
C MET A 1 18.45 -13.79 -0.11
N THR A 2 17.27 -14.36 -0.35
CA THR A 2 15.99 -13.83 0.14
C THR A 2 15.79 -14.31 1.57
N PHE A 3 15.29 -13.46 2.46
CA PHE A 3 15.03 -13.79 3.87
C PHE A 3 13.95 -14.86 4.04
N LEU A 4 12.98 -14.89 3.12
CA LEU A 4 11.89 -15.87 3.10
C LEU A 4 12.23 -17.06 2.22
N GLU A 5 11.90 -18.26 2.71
CA GLU A 5 11.92 -19.50 1.94
C GLU A 5 10.71 -19.56 0.99
N GLU A 6 10.78 -20.45 -0.01
CA GLU A 6 9.64 -20.72 -0.88
C GLU A 6 8.48 -21.32 -0.06
N PRO A 7 7.24 -20.83 -0.21
CA PRO A 7 6.08 -21.39 0.48
C PRO A 7 5.88 -22.87 0.15
N ALA A 8 5.38 -23.64 1.12
CA ALA A 8 5.01 -25.02 0.90
C ALA A 8 3.90 -25.10 -0.18
N PRO A 9 3.98 -26.06 -1.13
CA PRO A 9 2.95 -26.22 -2.15
C PRO A 9 1.56 -26.43 -1.54
N SER A 10 0.59 -25.68 -2.03
CA SER A 10 -0.81 -25.77 -1.61
C SER A 10 -1.72 -25.26 -2.73
N ALA A 11 -2.99 -25.67 -2.71
CA ALA A 11 -3.96 -25.19 -3.71
C ALA A 11 -4.09 -23.65 -3.70
N GLY A 12 -3.99 -23.01 -2.52
CA GLY A 12 -4.01 -21.56 -2.39
C GLY A 12 -2.77 -20.90 -3.01
N GLN A 13 -1.58 -21.46 -2.79
CA GLN A 13 -0.34 -20.99 -3.40
C GLN A 13 -0.36 -21.14 -4.93
N GLU A 14 -0.79 -22.29 -5.44
CA GLU A 14 -0.92 -22.55 -6.88
C GLU A 14 -1.87 -21.56 -7.56
N LYS A 15 -3.02 -21.30 -6.93
CA LYS A 15 -4.00 -20.31 -7.42
C LYS A 15 -3.38 -18.91 -7.48
N LEU A 16 -2.72 -18.46 -6.41
CA LEU A 16 -2.10 -17.15 -6.36
C LEU A 16 -1.00 -16.99 -7.42
N TYR A 17 -0.21 -18.02 -7.66
CA TYR A 17 0.85 -17.98 -8.68
C TYR A 17 0.26 -17.99 -10.09
N ALA A 18 -0.80 -18.77 -10.31
CA ALA A 18 -1.50 -18.82 -11.59
C ALA A 18 -2.13 -17.47 -11.94
N GLU A 19 -2.72 -16.76 -10.97
CA GLU A 19 -3.27 -15.40 -11.14
C GLU A 19 -2.17 -14.42 -11.59
N ASP A 20 -1.06 -14.36 -10.85
CA ASP A 20 0.07 -13.49 -11.20
C ASP A 20 0.67 -13.83 -12.59
N LEU A 21 0.80 -15.12 -12.92
CA LEU A 21 1.31 -15.54 -14.23
C LEU A 21 0.35 -15.18 -15.38
N ALA A 22 -0.96 -15.25 -15.15
CA ALA A 22 -1.96 -14.90 -16.14
C ALA A 22 -2.00 -13.38 -16.38
N ASP A 23 -1.90 -12.59 -15.31
CA ASP A 23 -1.98 -11.14 -15.39
C ASP A 23 -0.66 -10.53 -15.91
N ASP A 24 0.47 -11.03 -15.41
CA ASP A 24 1.76 -10.32 -15.50
C ASP A 24 2.88 -11.14 -16.14
N GLY A 25 2.68 -12.43 -16.34
CA GLY A 25 3.68 -13.35 -16.89
C GLY A 25 4.80 -13.72 -15.91
N TYR A 26 4.73 -13.29 -14.65
CA TYR A 26 5.66 -13.65 -13.58
C TYR A 26 4.98 -13.61 -12.21
N VAL A 27 5.53 -14.35 -11.25
CA VAL A 27 5.05 -14.34 -9.86
C VAL A 27 5.74 -13.25 -9.06
N TRP A 28 4.97 -12.36 -8.45
CA TRP A 28 5.46 -11.28 -7.60
C TRP A 28 6.06 -11.79 -6.28
N ASP A 29 7.12 -11.17 -5.79
CA ASP A 29 7.72 -11.54 -4.49
C ASP A 29 6.74 -11.38 -3.32
N LEU A 30 5.85 -10.38 -3.37
CA LEU A 30 4.75 -10.22 -2.41
C LEU A 30 3.73 -11.35 -2.50
N THR A 31 3.49 -11.89 -3.68
CA THR A 31 2.64 -13.08 -3.83
C THR A 31 3.32 -14.28 -3.21
N ARG A 32 4.64 -14.44 -3.35
CA ARG A 32 5.42 -15.47 -2.65
C ARG A 32 5.31 -15.33 -1.13
N VAL A 33 5.35 -14.11 -0.61
CA VAL A 33 5.14 -13.83 0.82
C VAL A 33 3.75 -14.28 1.27
N TRP A 34 2.72 -13.87 0.56
CA TRP A 34 1.33 -14.22 0.92
C TRP A 34 0.98 -15.68 0.67
N ALA A 35 1.69 -16.37 -0.23
CA ALA A 35 1.49 -17.77 -0.49
C ALA A 35 1.85 -18.69 0.71
N HIS A 36 2.56 -18.18 1.72
CA HIS A 36 2.70 -18.85 3.02
C HIS A 36 1.39 -18.89 3.82
N GLN A 37 0.46 -17.97 3.56
CA GLN A 37 -0.85 -17.85 4.22
C GLN A 37 -1.94 -17.34 3.23
N PRO A 38 -2.28 -18.12 2.19
CA PRO A 38 -3.18 -17.66 1.12
C PRO A 38 -4.55 -17.21 1.62
N GLU A 39 -5.14 -17.95 2.56
CA GLU A 39 -6.45 -17.65 3.14
C GLU A 39 -6.42 -16.34 3.92
N MET A 40 -5.31 -16.04 4.60
CA MET A 40 -5.14 -14.79 5.35
C MET A 40 -5.02 -13.59 4.41
N LYS A 41 -4.32 -13.73 3.27
CA LYS A 41 -4.28 -12.72 2.21
C LYS A 41 -5.70 -12.39 1.75
N GLU A 42 -6.48 -13.41 1.43
CA GLU A 42 -7.85 -13.23 0.97
C GLU A 42 -8.74 -12.55 2.03
N GLN A 43 -8.63 -12.94 3.29
CA GLN A 43 -9.34 -12.29 4.40
C GLN A 43 -8.95 -10.81 4.55
N LEU A 44 -7.67 -10.49 4.45
CA LEU A 44 -7.19 -9.11 4.55
C LEU A 44 -7.66 -8.26 3.37
N MET A 45 -7.63 -8.80 2.14
CA MET A 45 -8.13 -8.07 0.96
C MET A 45 -9.63 -7.81 1.07
N ARG A 46 -10.43 -8.79 1.53
CA ARG A 46 -11.85 -8.59 1.81
C ARG A 46 -12.10 -7.50 2.85
N LEU A 47 -11.27 -7.44 3.91
CA LEU A 47 -11.37 -6.37 4.90
C LEU A 47 -11.06 -5.01 4.28
N PHE A 48 -10.03 -4.91 3.45
CA PHE A 48 -9.69 -3.67 2.75
C PHE A 48 -10.77 -3.22 1.76
N ASP A 49 -11.46 -4.15 1.12
CA ASP A 49 -12.58 -3.83 0.22
C ASP A 49 -13.77 -3.33 1.03
N ALA A 50 -14.15 -4.04 2.09
CA ALA A 50 -15.27 -3.65 2.95
C ALA A 50 -15.07 -2.27 3.61
N THR A 51 -13.85 -1.94 4.04
CA THR A 51 -13.57 -0.62 4.63
C THR A 51 -13.56 0.50 3.59
N ALA A 52 -13.09 0.23 2.37
CA ALA A 52 -13.15 1.18 1.27
C ALA A 52 -14.60 1.49 0.88
N ASP A 53 -15.42 0.45 0.75
CA ASP A 53 -16.85 0.56 0.45
C ASP A 53 -17.59 1.36 1.54
N ALA A 54 -17.34 1.04 2.81
CA ALA A 54 -17.94 1.75 3.93
C ALA A 54 -17.55 3.24 3.98
N ALA A 55 -16.36 3.60 3.48
CA ALA A 55 -15.89 4.96 3.36
C ALA A 55 -16.31 5.65 2.03
N GLY A 56 -17.05 4.96 1.16
CA GLY A 56 -17.44 5.48 -0.15
C GLY A 56 -16.26 5.78 -1.06
N LEU A 57 -15.18 5.00 -0.95
CA LEU A 57 -13.96 5.13 -1.75
C LEU A 57 -14.09 4.29 -3.01
N THR A 58 -13.71 4.86 -4.14
CA THR A 58 -13.55 4.11 -5.38
C THR A 58 -12.25 3.26 -5.35
N PRO A 59 -12.10 2.25 -6.22
CA PRO A 59 -10.83 1.53 -6.37
C PRO A 59 -9.64 2.48 -6.65
N ARG A 60 -9.89 3.54 -7.44
CA ARG A 60 -8.92 4.60 -7.71
C ARG A 60 -8.53 5.31 -6.41
N ASP A 61 -9.50 5.81 -5.63
CA ASP A 61 -9.23 6.49 -4.34
C ASP A 61 -8.40 5.60 -3.42
N LYS A 62 -8.76 4.32 -3.32
CA LYS A 62 -8.05 3.32 -2.51
C LYS A 62 -6.59 3.17 -2.94
N ALA A 63 -6.33 2.99 -4.24
CA ALA A 63 -4.96 2.87 -4.74
C ALA A 63 -4.13 4.13 -4.49
N VAL A 64 -4.74 5.27 -4.77
CA VAL A 64 -4.18 6.61 -4.60
C VAL A 64 -3.78 6.79 -3.13
N ILE A 65 -4.64 6.45 -2.15
CA ILE A 65 -4.34 6.50 -0.70
C ILE A 65 -3.19 5.54 -0.32
N VAL A 66 -3.24 4.29 -0.78
CA VAL A 66 -2.24 3.28 -0.41
C VAL A 66 -0.86 3.67 -0.92
N ILE A 67 -0.75 4.15 -2.16
CA ILE A 67 0.53 4.62 -2.72
C ILE A 67 1.11 5.76 -1.88
N ALA A 68 0.29 6.74 -1.49
CA ALA A 68 0.73 7.88 -0.70
C ALA A 68 1.22 7.45 0.70
N GLN A 69 0.53 6.51 1.35
CA GLN A 69 0.94 5.96 2.66
C GLN A 69 2.21 5.11 2.53
N ALA A 70 2.27 4.24 1.53
CA ALA A 70 3.44 3.40 1.25
C ALA A 70 4.69 4.27 0.99
N ALA A 71 4.57 5.33 0.19
CA ALA A 71 5.64 6.30 -0.01
C ALA A 71 6.06 7.01 1.30
N THR A 72 5.08 7.37 2.15
CA THR A 72 5.35 8.02 3.44
C THR A 72 6.12 7.13 4.40
N ILE A 73 5.83 5.82 4.46
CA ILE A 73 6.51 4.86 5.33
C ILE A 73 7.75 4.21 4.71
N GLY A 74 8.02 4.48 3.43
CA GLY A 74 9.17 3.93 2.70
C GLY A 74 8.97 2.52 2.16
N ASP A 75 7.72 2.06 2.00
CA ASP A 75 7.39 0.78 1.38
C ASP A 75 7.29 0.91 -0.14
N SER A 76 8.43 0.75 -0.82
CA SER A 76 8.48 0.83 -2.28
C SER A 76 7.70 -0.28 -2.97
N TYR A 77 7.56 -1.45 -2.34
CA TYR A 77 6.89 -2.59 -2.95
C TYR A 77 5.39 -2.34 -3.02
N CYS A 78 4.77 -1.93 -1.92
CA CYS A 78 3.36 -1.58 -1.90
C CYS A 78 3.06 -0.41 -2.84
N ALA A 79 3.94 0.60 -2.89
CA ALA A 79 3.81 1.70 -3.83
C ALA A 79 3.73 1.20 -5.28
N VAL A 80 4.67 0.34 -5.71
CA VAL A 80 4.69 -0.20 -7.09
C VAL A 80 3.50 -1.13 -7.36
N ALA A 81 3.18 -2.05 -6.45
CA ALA A 81 2.08 -3.00 -6.62
C ALA A 81 0.72 -2.27 -6.78
N TRP A 82 0.49 -1.21 -6.01
CA TRP A 82 -0.72 -0.40 -6.14
C TRP A 82 -0.66 0.60 -7.30
N GLY A 83 0.53 1.05 -7.71
CA GLY A 83 0.72 1.84 -8.92
C GLY A 83 0.31 1.08 -10.19
N LYS A 84 0.60 -0.22 -10.23
CA LYS A 84 0.11 -1.09 -11.31
C LYS A 84 -1.41 -1.15 -11.35
N ARG A 85 -2.07 -1.47 -10.23
CA ARG A 85 -3.54 -1.48 -10.14
C ARG A 85 -4.16 -0.14 -10.51
N LEU A 86 -3.51 0.96 -10.11
CA LEU A 86 -3.94 2.30 -10.46
C LEU A 86 -3.85 2.54 -11.97
N THR A 87 -2.83 2.00 -12.64
CA THR A 87 -2.72 2.05 -14.10
C THR A 87 -3.91 1.38 -14.76
N ASP A 88 -4.30 0.19 -14.27
CA ASP A 88 -5.43 -0.58 -14.82
C ASP A 88 -6.79 0.11 -14.58
N TRP A 89 -6.95 0.76 -13.43
CA TRP A 89 -8.19 1.47 -13.06
C TRP A 89 -8.26 2.91 -13.56
N SER A 90 -7.18 3.41 -14.14
CA SER A 90 -7.12 4.76 -14.71
C SER A 90 -6.22 4.82 -15.93
N ASP A 91 -4.98 5.26 -15.76
CA ASP A 91 -3.99 5.42 -16.82
C ASP A 91 -2.56 5.45 -16.23
N PRO A 92 -1.53 5.17 -17.04
CA PRO A 92 -0.14 5.16 -16.58
C PRO A 92 0.33 6.51 -16.01
N GLN A 93 -0.14 7.64 -16.54
CA GLN A 93 0.30 8.97 -16.13
C GLN A 93 -0.22 9.31 -14.73
N THR A 94 -1.47 8.96 -14.42
CA THR A 94 -2.00 9.01 -13.05
C THR A 94 -1.12 8.19 -12.10
N ALA A 95 -0.77 6.95 -12.48
CA ALA A 95 0.03 6.09 -11.62
C ALA A 95 1.43 6.67 -11.36
N VAL A 96 2.09 7.22 -12.38
CA VAL A 96 3.36 7.93 -12.25
C VAL A 96 3.21 9.13 -11.30
N ALA A 97 2.18 9.95 -11.48
CA ALA A 97 1.93 11.11 -10.62
C ALA A 97 1.73 10.71 -9.15
N ALA A 98 1.00 9.61 -8.89
CA ALA A 98 0.83 9.07 -7.53
C ALA A 98 2.17 8.62 -6.92
N LEU A 99 3.02 7.96 -7.71
CA LEU A 99 4.32 7.45 -7.28
C LEU A 99 5.36 8.56 -7.04
N THR A 100 5.30 9.64 -7.82
CA THR A 100 6.23 10.78 -7.71
C THR A 100 5.75 11.86 -6.75
N GLY A 101 4.49 11.80 -6.31
CA GLY A 101 3.87 12.83 -5.47
C GLY A 101 3.54 14.11 -6.25
N ASP A 102 3.25 14.00 -7.55
CA ASP A 102 2.77 15.11 -8.36
C ASP A 102 1.25 15.28 -8.20
N ASP A 103 0.86 16.28 -7.40
CA ASP A 103 -0.54 16.54 -7.06
C ASP A 103 -1.34 17.20 -8.22
N GLY A 104 -0.69 17.65 -9.29
CA GLY A 104 -1.32 18.44 -10.35
C GLY A 104 -2.40 17.74 -11.17
N SER A 105 -2.47 16.41 -11.10
CA SER A 105 -3.44 15.57 -11.83
C SER A 105 -4.58 15.02 -10.96
N PHE A 106 -4.56 15.27 -9.65
CA PHE A 106 -5.53 14.74 -8.70
C PHE A 106 -6.64 15.74 -8.37
N SER A 107 -7.86 15.25 -8.15
CA SER A 107 -8.99 16.05 -7.66
C SER A 107 -8.76 16.57 -6.23
N GLU A 108 -9.50 17.60 -5.81
CA GLU A 108 -9.43 18.12 -4.43
C GLU A 108 -9.65 17.02 -3.37
N ARG A 109 -10.52 16.04 -3.66
CA ARG A 109 -10.78 14.89 -2.80
C ARG A 109 -9.55 13.99 -2.66
N GLU A 110 -8.88 13.70 -3.77
CA GLU A 110 -7.67 12.86 -3.79
C GLU A 110 -6.48 13.58 -3.15
N GLN A 111 -6.37 14.90 -3.32
CA GLN A 111 -5.35 15.73 -2.67
C GLN A 111 -5.57 15.82 -1.15
N ALA A 112 -6.82 15.78 -0.68
CA ALA A 112 -7.15 15.78 0.75
C ALA A 112 -6.84 14.45 1.46
N CYS A 113 -6.46 13.41 0.72
CA CYS A 113 -6.13 12.11 1.31
C CYS A 113 -4.87 12.17 2.19
N PRO A 114 -4.87 11.54 3.38
CA PRO A 114 -3.70 11.50 4.25
C PRO A 114 -2.48 10.91 3.52
N GLY A 115 -1.39 11.68 3.47
CA GLY A 115 -0.13 11.28 2.82
C GLY A 115 0.13 11.93 1.47
N ARG A 116 -0.87 12.57 0.82
CA ARG A 116 -0.62 13.47 -0.32
C ARG A 116 -0.27 14.87 0.19
N LEU A 117 0.83 15.41 -0.28
CA LEU A 117 1.55 16.53 0.33
C LEU A 117 1.09 17.88 -0.23
N GLY A 118 -0.15 18.24 0.10
CA GLY A 118 -0.56 19.65 0.12
C GLY A 118 0.11 20.38 1.30
N THR A 119 1.24 21.05 1.03
CA THR A 119 1.78 22.25 1.74
C THR A 119 2.05 22.26 3.26
N HIS A 120 1.76 21.22 4.04
CA HIS A 120 2.01 21.27 5.49
C HIS A 120 2.76 20.06 6.07
N ARG A 121 4.01 19.85 5.62
CA ARG A 121 4.99 19.15 6.44
C ARG A 121 5.47 20.07 7.56
N ARG A 122 4.65 20.26 8.61
CA ARG A 122 5.15 20.78 9.88
C ARG A 122 6.02 19.67 10.47
N PRO A 123 7.34 19.85 10.64
CA PRO A 123 8.17 18.83 11.26
C PRO A 123 7.60 18.55 12.66
N LEU A 124 7.35 17.27 12.97
CA LEU A 124 7.04 16.87 14.33
C LEU A 124 8.19 17.34 15.23
N PRO A 125 7.94 18.17 16.26
CA PRO A 125 9.01 18.61 17.14
C PRO A 125 9.61 17.38 17.83
N ARG A 126 10.90 17.12 17.56
CA ARG A 126 11.74 16.20 18.33
C ARG A 126 11.97 16.79 19.73
N GLN A 127 10.97 16.76 20.60
CA GLN A 127 11.12 16.77 22.07
C GLN A 127 9.74 16.88 22.73
N GLN A 128 9.37 15.85 23.50
CA GLN A 128 8.74 15.96 24.83
C GLN A 128 8.41 14.55 25.39
N TYR A 129 9.42 13.69 25.49
CA TYR A 129 9.41 12.55 26.42
C TYR A 129 10.73 12.56 27.19
N ALA A 130 10.97 13.62 27.95
CA ALA A 130 12.04 13.70 28.95
C ALA A 130 11.74 14.81 29.96
N ALA A 131 10.69 14.64 30.76
CA ALA A 131 10.53 15.34 32.04
C ALA A 131 9.48 14.60 32.87
N GLY A 132 9.93 13.89 33.91
CA GLY A 132 9.02 13.22 34.83
C GLY A 132 9.60 12.00 35.53
N HIS A 133 10.78 12.12 36.14
CA HIS A 133 11.13 11.27 37.29
C HIS A 133 11.35 12.21 38.48
N PRO A 134 10.43 12.29 39.45
CA PRO A 134 10.74 12.94 40.70
C PRO A 134 11.74 12.07 41.46
N ALA A 135 12.82 12.70 41.93
CA ALA A 135 13.74 12.11 42.88
C ALA A 135 12.99 11.85 44.19
N SER A 136 13.01 10.61 44.67
CA SER A 136 12.71 10.29 46.07
C SER A 136 14.01 10.34 46.88
N ALA A 137 13.90 10.99 48.04
CA ALA A 137 14.90 11.16 49.07
C ALA A 137 15.34 9.85 49.74
#